data_AF-A0A356XCI2-F1
#
_entry.id   AF-A0A356XCI2-F1
#
_cell.length_a   1.000
_cell.length_b   1.000
_cell.length_c   1.000
_cell.angle_alpha   90.00
_cell.angle_beta   90.00
_cell.angle_gamma   90.00
#
_symmetry.space_group_name_H-M   'P 1'
#
loop_
_entity.id
_entity.type
_entity.pdbx_description
1 polymer ?
#
loop_
_entity_poly.entity_id
_entity_poly.type
_entity_poly.pdbx_seq_one_letter_code
_entity_poly.pdbx_strand_id
1 'polypeptide(L)'
;MKTLDPNPGYQPIPDNLKSDFFNSLEYIGDLFDETDKWHIWCTSPIDGPDGKVHLFASRWPLEAGHQGWGVCCEIAHAVSDRPEGPFQFTDVVFQGKGG
;
A
#
# COMPACT_ATOMS: atom_id res chain seq x y z
N MET A 1 -18.40 -7.50 -9.69
CA MET A 1 -16.95 -7.68 -9.94
C MET A 1 -16.55 -8.95 -9.18
N LYS A 2 -16.15 -10.02 -9.87
CA LYS A 2 -15.85 -11.30 -9.22
C LYS A 2 -14.47 -11.19 -8.57
N THR A 3 -14.40 -11.16 -7.25
CA THR A 3 -13.17 -11.37 -6.50
C THR A 3 -12.76 -12.83 -6.73
N LEU A 4 -11.65 -13.04 -7.44
CA LEU A 4 -10.98 -14.34 -7.43
C LEU A 4 -10.19 -14.37 -6.14
N ASP A 5 -10.74 -14.97 -5.08
CA ASP A 5 -9.99 -15.22 -3.86
C ASP A 5 -8.82 -16.17 -4.18
N PRO A 6 -7.56 -15.73 -4.09
CA PRO A 6 -6.41 -16.54 -4.50
C PRO A 6 -6.04 -17.61 -3.47
N ASN A 7 -6.82 -17.79 -2.40
CA ASN A 7 -6.44 -18.62 -1.26
C ASN A 7 -7.53 -19.63 -0.92
N PRO A 8 -7.35 -20.93 -1.24
CA PRO A 8 -8.38 -21.97 -1.08
C PRO A 8 -8.78 -22.26 0.38
N GLY A 9 -8.08 -21.67 1.36
CA GLY A 9 -8.43 -21.75 2.78
C GLY A 9 -9.15 -20.51 3.35
N TYR A 10 -9.45 -19.50 2.53
CA TYR A 10 -10.14 -18.31 3.01
C TYR A 10 -11.54 -18.65 3.50
N GLN A 11 -11.85 -18.25 4.74
CA GLN A 11 -13.20 -18.26 5.28
C GLN A 11 -13.63 -16.80 5.47
N PRO A 12 -14.86 -16.43 5.07
CA PRO A 12 -15.37 -15.09 5.32
C PRO A 12 -15.33 -14.77 6.81
N ILE A 13 -15.03 -13.51 7.14
CA ILE A 13 -15.08 -13.03 8.52
C ILE A 13 -16.53 -13.21 9.04
N PRO A 14 -16.76 -13.93 10.17
CA PRO A 14 -18.08 -14.06 10.76
C PRO A 14 -18.75 -12.72 11.04
N ASP A 15 -20.05 -12.60 10.80
CA ASP A 15 -20.76 -11.31 10.88
C ASP A 15 -20.74 -10.70 12.29
N ASN A 16 -20.73 -11.53 13.33
CA ASN A 16 -20.65 -11.06 14.72
C ASN A 16 -19.28 -10.46 15.10
N LEU A 17 -18.27 -10.57 14.23
CA LEU A 17 -16.96 -9.94 14.40
C LEU A 17 -16.81 -8.65 13.57
N LYS A 18 -17.77 -8.34 12.69
CA LYS A 18 -17.76 -7.12 11.88
C LYS A 18 -18.37 -5.98 12.66
N SER A 19 -17.64 -4.88 12.78
CA SER A 19 -18.18 -3.63 13.31
C SER A 19 -18.98 -2.87 12.26
N ASP A 20 -19.81 -1.92 12.68
CA ASP A 20 -20.49 -1.00 11.76
C ASP A 20 -19.51 -0.24 10.87
N PHE A 21 -18.34 0.14 11.44
CA PHE A 21 -17.26 0.75 10.69
C PHE A 21 -16.80 -0.14 9.54
N PHE A 22 -16.53 -1.43 9.80
CA PHE A 22 -16.15 -2.38 8.74
C PHE A 22 -17.20 -2.42 7.62
N ASN A 23 -18.49 -2.49 7.98
CA ASN A 23 -19.58 -2.55 7.01
C ASN A 23 -19.78 -1.25 6.21
N SER A 24 -19.25 -0.12 6.69
CA SER A 24 -19.28 1.17 5.97
C SER A 24 -18.12 1.36 4.98
N LEU A 25 -17.11 0.48 4.99
CA LEU A 25 -15.96 0.61 4.12
C LEU A 25 -16.29 0.14 2.70
N GLU A 26 -15.87 0.93 1.72
CA GLU A 26 -15.87 0.58 0.31
C GLU A 26 -14.44 0.40 -0.16
N TYR A 27 -14.17 -0.68 -0.90
CA TYR A 27 -12.87 -0.86 -1.55
C TYR A 27 -12.80 0.03 -2.79
N ILE A 28 -11.82 0.93 -2.82
CA ILE A 28 -11.67 1.94 -3.87
C ILE A 28 -10.52 1.68 -4.84
N GLY A 29 -9.79 0.57 -4.67
CA GLY A 29 -8.64 0.22 -5.51
C GLY A 29 -7.32 0.20 -4.74
N ASP A 30 -6.25 -0.05 -5.48
CA ASP A 30 -4.89 -0.04 -4.95
C ASP A 30 -4.36 1.39 -4.83
N LEU A 31 -3.58 1.63 -3.78
CA LEU A 31 -3.02 2.94 -3.50
C LEU A 31 -1.89 3.32 -4.48
N PHE A 32 -1.18 2.31 -5.01
CA PHE A 32 -0.08 2.45 -5.96
C PHE A 32 -0.34 1.57 -7.18
N ASP A 33 -0.01 2.08 -8.36
CA ASP A 33 -0.14 1.32 -9.62
C ASP A 33 0.93 0.21 -9.75
N GLU A 34 2.01 0.27 -8.97
CA GLU A 34 3.16 -0.64 -9.09
C GLU A 34 3.10 -1.85 -8.13
N THR A 35 1.90 -2.21 -7.63
CA THR A 35 1.69 -3.38 -6.75
C THR A 35 2.01 -4.72 -7.42
N ASP A 36 2.13 -4.74 -8.75
CA ASP A 36 2.56 -5.88 -9.56
C ASP A 36 4.08 -6.15 -9.50
N LYS A 37 4.87 -5.19 -8.99
CA LYS A 37 6.34 -5.26 -8.93
C LYS A 37 6.88 -5.14 -7.51
N TRP A 38 6.15 -4.49 -6.62
CA TRP A 38 6.61 -4.15 -5.28
C TRP A 38 5.69 -4.68 -4.19
N HIS A 39 6.29 -5.22 -3.14
CA HIS A 39 5.65 -5.24 -1.82
C HIS A 39 5.62 -3.81 -1.30
N ILE A 40 4.49 -3.40 -0.71
CA ILE A 40 4.30 -2.05 -0.16
C ILE A 40 3.82 -2.20 1.28
N TRP A 41 4.45 -1.47 2.20
CA TRP A 41 4.11 -1.49 3.62
C TRP A 41 4.39 -0.15 4.30
N CYS A 42 3.88 0.01 5.53
CA CYS A 42 4.07 1.17 6.39
C CYS A 42 3.80 2.53 5.69
N THR A 43 2.64 2.65 5.06
CA THR A 43 2.22 3.89 4.37
C THR A 43 1.95 5.02 5.35
N SER A 44 2.51 6.20 5.09
CA SER A 44 2.32 7.42 5.86
C SER A 44 1.96 8.58 4.92
N PRO A 45 0.67 8.91 4.74
CA PRO A 45 0.24 10.08 3.99
C PRO A 45 0.41 11.35 4.84
N ILE A 46 0.83 12.43 4.19
CA ILE A 46 1.05 13.75 4.79
C ILE A 46 0.43 14.81 3.87
N ASP A 47 -0.39 15.70 4.43
CA ASP A 47 -0.88 16.87 3.71
C ASP A 47 0.26 17.87 3.49
N GLY A 48 0.58 18.12 2.23
CA GLY A 48 1.63 19.03 1.81
C GLY A 48 1.19 20.49 1.85
N PRO A 49 2.12 21.44 2.01
CA PRO A 49 1.83 22.87 1.92
C PRO A 49 1.42 23.31 0.50
N ASP A 50 1.62 22.46 -0.50
CA ASP A 50 1.18 22.64 -1.89
C ASP A 50 -0.28 22.20 -2.12
N GLY A 51 -0.97 21.74 -1.05
CA GLY A 51 -2.35 21.28 -1.11
C GLY A 51 -2.51 19.86 -1.66
N LYS A 52 -1.40 19.11 -1.83
CA LYS A 52 -1.41 17.72 -2.28
C LYS A 52 -1.17 16.77 -1.11
N VAL A 53 -1.46 15.49 -1.32
CA VAL A 53 -1.14 14.43 -0.36
C VAL A 53 0.16 13.76 -0.78
N HIS A 54 1.16 13.85 0.09
CA HIS A 54 2.46 13.19 -0.06
C HIS A 54 2.43 11.87 0.71
N LEU A 55 2.49 10.76 -0.02
CA LEU A 55 2.49 9.42 0.54
C LEU A 55 3.91 8.86 0.54
N PHE A 56 4.38 8.50 1.73
CA PHE A 56 5.62 7.76 1.91
C PHE A 56 5.31 6.31 2.24
N ALA A 57 6.00 5.38 1.60
CA ALA A 57 5.82 3.95 1.85
C ALA A 57 7.13 3.19 1.76
N SER A 58 7.29 2.17 2.60
CA SER A 58 8.34 1.18 2.43
C SER A 58 7.98 0.28 1.26
N ARG A 59 8.89 0.10 0.30
CA ARG A 59 8.71 -0.86 -0.80
C ARG A 59 9.96 -1.68 -1.07
N TRP A 60 9.76 -2.92 -1.54
CA TRP A 60 10.83 -3.80 -1.99
C TRP A 60 10.32 -4.78 -3.07
N PRO A 61 11.19 -5.33 -3.94
CA PRO A 61 10.75 -6.15 -5.06
C PRO A 61 9.98 -7.39 -4.61
N LEU A 62 8.92 -7.77 -5.33
CA LEU A 62 8.12 -8.96 -5.01
C LEU A 62 8.97 -10.23 -4.93
N GLU A 63 9.97 -10.35 -5.82
CA GLU A 63 10.91 -11.48 -5.91
C GLU A 63 11.77 -11.68 -4.65
N ALA A 64 11.99 -10.64 -3.85
CA ALA A 64 12.73 -10.74 -2.60
C ALA A 64 11.90 -11.35 -1.46
N GLY A 65 10.60 -11.58 -1.69
CA GLY A 65 9.67 -12.11 -0.69
C GLY A 65 9.55 -11.21 0.54
N HIS A 66 8.94 -11.71 1.61
CA HIS A 66 8.70 -10.92 2.83
C HIS A 66 9.99 -10.48 3.55
N GLN A 67 11.11 -11.17 3.34
CA GLN A 67 12.39 -10.82 3.97
C GLN A 67 13.06 -9.62 3.30
N GLY A 68 12.65 -9.25 2.07
CA GLY A 68 13.19 -8.10 1.36
C GLY A 68 13.04 -6.77 2.11
N TRP A 69 12.04 -6.67 3.01
CA TRP A 69 11.81 -5.46 3.82
C TRP A 69 13.04 -5.04 4.65
N GLY A 70 13.88 -5.99 5.06
CA GLY A 70 15.07 -5.72 5.88
C GLY A 70 16.38 -5.63 5.07
N VAL A 71 16.37 -5.99 3.78
CA VAL A 71 17.59 -6.23 3.00
C VAL A 71 17.68 -5.33 1.76
N CYS A 72 16.56 -5.10 1.07
CA CYS A 72 16.51 -4.35 -0.19
C CYS A 72 15.33 -3.37 -0.23
N CYS A 73 14.92 -2.87 0.92
CA CYS A 73 13.82 -1.93 1.06
C CYS A 73 14.25 -0.48 0.78
N GLU A 74 13.33 0.28 0.21
CA GLU A 74 13.45 1.71 -0.02
C GLU A 74 12.18 2.45 0.41
N ILE A 75 12.32 3.74 0.69
CA ILE A 75 11.20 4.63 0.99
C ILE A 75 10.79 5.33 -0.31
N ALA A 76 9.69 4.87 -0.89
CA ALA A 76 9.06 5.50 -2.04
C ALA A 76 8.23 6.70 -1.60
N HIS A 77 8.26 7.74 -2.41
CA HIS A 77 7.41 8.91 -2.29
C HIS A 77 6.53 9.02 -3.53
N ALA A 78 5.24 9.19 -3.29
CA ALA A 78 4.24 9.38 -4.31
C ALA A 78 3.27 10.50 -3.92
N VAL A 79 2.67 11.15 -4.91
CA VAL A 79 1.83 12.33 -4.70
C VAL A 79 0.47 12.14 -5.36
N SER A 80 -0.57 12.64 -4.70
CA SER A 80 -1.94 12.69 -5.22
C SER A 80 -2.58 14.04 -4.91
N ASP A 81 -3.50 14.47 -5.77
CA ASP A 81 -4.37 15.62 -5.49
C ASP A 81 -5.46 15.31 -4.46
N ARG A 82 -5.64 14.03 -4.11
CA ARG A 82 -6.69 13.54 -3.21
C ARG A 82 -6.17 12.49 -2.24
N PRO A 83 -6.68 12.42 -0.99
CA PRO A 83 -6.30 11.39 -0.02
C PRO A 83 -6.57 9.97 -0.50
N GLU A 84 -7.58 9.78 -1.35
CA GLU A 84 -7.96 8.48 -1.91
C GLU A 84 -7.04 8.00 -3.05
N GLY A 85 -6.11 8.84 -3.52
CA GLY A 85 -5.32 8.57 -4.73
C GLY A 85 -6.06 8.94 -6.04
N PRO A 86 -5.55 8.46 -7.19
CA PRO A 86 -4.37 7.59 -7.33
C PRO A 86 -3.07 8.32 -7.01
N PHE A 87 -2.13 7.62 -6.36
CA PHE A 87 -0.81 8.18 -6.06
C PHE A 87 0.17 7.92 -7.19
N GLN A 88 0.78 8.99 -7.70
CA GLN A 88 1.81 8.91 -8.73
C GLN A 88 3.18 8.85 -8.07
N PHE A 89 3.93 7.78 -8.36
CA PHE A 89 5.31 7.66 -7.91
C PHE A 89 6.13 8.87 -8.39
N THR A 90 6.86 9.48 -7.45
CA THR A 90 7.68 10.65 -7.71
C THR A 90 9.15 10.27 -7.65
N ASP A 91 9.61 9.76 -6.51
CA ASP A 91 11.02 9.48 -6.25
C ASP A 91 11.24 8.52 -5.06
N VAL A 92 12.51 8.14 -4.87
CA VAL A 92 12.96 7.36 -3.72
C VAL A 92 13.67 8.31 -2.76
N VAL A 93 13.09 8.50 -1.58
CA VAL A 93 13.60 9.44 -0.55
C VAL A 93 14.78 8.85 0.19
N PHE A 94 14.77 7.53 0.39
CA PHE A 94 15.81 6.82 1.11
C PHE A 94 15.95 5.39 0.61
N GLN A 95 17.18 4.98 0.32
CA GLN A 95 17.51 3.59 0.03
C GLN A 95 18.17 2.94 1.25
N GLY A 96 17.67 1.78 1.65
CA GLY A 96 18.31 0.96 2.66
C GLY A 96 19.73 0.61 2.22
N LYS A 97 20.69 0.58 3.15
CA LYS A 97 22.10 0.29 2.85
C LYS A 97 22.37 -1.19 2.50
N GLY A 98 21.37 -2.06 2.64
CA GLY A 98 21.59 -3.50 2.71
C GLY A 98 22.32 -3.89 4.00
N GLY A 99 22.08 -5.12 4.47
CA GLY A 99 22.84 -5.73 5.56
C GLY A 99 24.22 -6.18 5.13
#